data_AF-A0A090LIX5-F1
#
_entry.id   AF-A0A090LIX5-F1
#
_cell.length_a   1.000
_cell.length_b   1.000
_cell.length_c   1.000
_cell.angle_alpha   90.00
_cell.angle_beta   90.00
_cell.angle_gamma   90.00
#
_symmetry.space_group_name_H-M   'P 1'
#
loop_
_entity.id
_entity.type
_entity.pdbx_description
1 polymer ?
#
loop_
_entity_poly.entity_id
_entity_poly.type
_entity_poly.pdbx_seq_one_letter_code
_entity_poly.pdbx_strand_id
1 'polypeptide(L)'
;MNDSTIYERVIHNNYLPQYLTNAWKSNGWILSENDYETFQKAYGDDFICYVAYENDTKQFYGNIWGLFNRDKYGEIKLFSIASFFVLPLYRDIFLKKYSQIDNWENVFEYDRKFTTNSVDRSKFLKLLFTRNDGYGRVAFNGNGNVVGFIHIRECLPNNLDIGPFYADKQEIAKCLLNSAILEIKLSGKRYSLVLMKILSNNSNCEKLIEEFTNGKMVYNENMYAKFTKSVIPTKEMLVYSMTEYTLSHI
;
A
#
# COMPACT_ATOMS: atom_id res chain seq x y z
N MET A 1 -39.91 1.71 -4.16
CA MET A 1 -39.46 0.36 -4.60
C MET A 1 -38.97 -0.36 -3.36
N ASN A 2 -39.55 -1.52 -3.04
CA ASN A 2 -38.96 -2.44 -2.06
C ASN A 2 -37.75 -3.09 -2.74
N ASP A 3 -36.56 -2.57 -2.46
CA ASP A 3 -35.32 -3.13 -2.97
C ASP A 3 -34.98 -4.40 -2.17
N SER A 4 -35.32 -5.55 -2.74
CA SER A 4 -35.21 -6.88 -2.13
C SER A 4 -33.76 -7.37 -1.97
N THR A 5 -32.78 -6.47 -2.12
CA THR A 5 -31.34 -6.74 -1.94
C THR A 5 -30.82 -6.28 -0.58
N ILE A 6 -31.62 -5.53 0.19
CA ILE A 6 -31.30 -5.16 1.57
C ILE A 6 -31.67 -6.34 2.47
N TYR A 7 -30.68 -7.18 2.78
CA TYR A 7 -30.77 -8.13 3.89
C TYR A 7 -31.28 -7.41 5.15
N GLU A 8 -32.03 -8.12 5.99
CA GLU A 8 -32.60 -7.60 7.25
C GLU A 8 -31.68 -6.58 7.92
N ARG A 9 -32.15 -5.33 8.07
CA ARG A 9 -31.41 -4.28 8.77
C ARG A 9 -31.33 -4.65 10.26
N VAL A 10 -30.29 -5.39 10.63
CA VAL A 10 -30.01 -5.68 12.03
C VAL A 10 -29.15 -4.57 12.60
N ILE A 11 -29.70 -3.81 13.53
CA ILE A 11 -28.97 -2.76 14.25
C ILE A 11 -28.02 -3.43 15.23
N HIS A 12 -26.74 -3.52 14.86
CA HIS A 12 -25.69 -4.05 15.72
C HIS A 12 -24.86 -2.93 16.33
N ASN A 13 -25.40 -2.27 17.37
CA ASN A 13 -24.69 -1.21 18.11
C ASN A 13 -23.37 -1.70 18.73
N ASN A 14 -23.15 -3.02 18.83
CA ASN A 14 -21.99 -3.62 19.48
C ASN A 14 -20.69 -3.58 18.64
N TYR A 15 -20.75 -3.27 17.34
CA TYR A 15 -19.57 -3.24 16.47
C TYR A 15 -18.94 -1.86 16.31
N LEU A 16 -19.70 -0.79 16.56
CA LEU A 16 -19.19 0.58 16.44
C LEU A 16 -17.98 0.82 17.37
N PRO A 17 -18.02 0.47 18.67
CA PRO A 17 -16.85 0.64 19.54
C PRO A 17 -15.63 -0.19 19.09
N GLN A 18 -15.87 -1.38 18.52
CA GLN A 18 -14.81 -2.24 17.98
C GLN A 18 -14.13 -1.58 16.77
N TYR A 19 -14.91 -1.05 15.83
CA TYR A 19 -14.38 -0.29 14.70
C TYR A 19 -13.58 0.92 15.18
N LEU A 20 -14.17 1.79 16.01
CA LEU A 20 -13.54 3.04 16.45
C LEU A 20 -12.20 2.77 17.17
N THR A 21 -12.19 1.81 18.09
CA THR A 21 -10.98 1.42 18.83
C THR A 21 -9.89 0.89 17.90
N ASN A 22 -10.24 0.00 16.96
CA ASN A 22 -9.27 -0.59 16.06
C ASN A 22 -8.78 0.40 15.00
N ALA A 23 -9.65 1.27 14.49
CA ALA A 23 -9.28 2.33 13.53
C ALA A 23 -8.33 3.35 14.16
N TRP A 24 -8.56 3.74 15.41
CA TRP A 24 -7.62 4.56 16.17
C TRP A 24 -6.27 3.86 16.35
N LYS A 25 -6.27 2.64 16.91
CA LYS A 25 -5.02 1.90 17.20
C LYS A 25 -4.18 1.62 15.96
N SER A 26 -4.82 1.30 14.83
CA SER A 26 -4.11 0.88 13.61
C SER A 26 -3.76 2.02 12.67
N ASN A 27 -4.62 3.04 12.58
CA ASN A 27 -4.53 4.07 11.55
C ASN A 27 -4.57 5.50 12.11
N GLY A 28 -4.76 5.69 13.42
CA GLY A 28 -4.90 7.01 14.05
C GLY A 28 -6.18 7.75 13.66
N TRP A 29 -7.19 7.03 13.15
CA TRP A 29 -8.46 7.64 12.77
C TRP A 29 -9.24 8.04 14.02
N ILE A 30 -9.73 9.29 14.04
CA ILE A 30 -10.48 9.85 15.15
C ILE A 30 -11.92 10.06 14.70
N LEU A 31 -12.83 9.34 15.33
CA LEU A 31 -14.26 9.50 15.20
C LEU A 31 -14.90 9.06 16.52
N SER A 32 -15.93 9.78 16.97
CA SER A 32 -16.63 9.46 18.21
C SER A 32 -17.94 8.72 17.93
N GLU A 33 -18.45 8.04 18.96
CA GLU A 33 -19.80 7.44 18.91
C GLU A 33 -20.88 8.53 18.72
N ASN A 34 -20.67 9.72 19.30
CA ASN A 34 -21.57 10.86 19.15
C ASN A 34 -21.65 11.37 17.70
N ASP A 35 -20.56 11.28 16.94
CA ASP A 35 -20.58 11.64 15.51
C ASP A 35 -21.50 10.68 14.73
N TYR A 36 -21.41 9.38 15.01
CA TYR A 36 -22.29 8.37 14.40
C TYR A 36 -23.75 8.63 14.71
N GLU A 37 -24.09 8.87 15.99
CA GLU A 37 -25.47 9.21 16.38
C GLU A 37 -25.97 10.48 15.68
N THR A 38 -25.09 11.47 15.55
CA THR A 38 -25.42 12.74 14.88
C THR A 38 -25.74 12.51 13.41
N PHE A 39 -24.91 11.72 12.71
CA PHE A 39 -25.15 11.38 11.29
C PHE A 39 -26.43 10.56 11.12
N GLN A 40 -26.66 9.58 11.99
CA GLN A 40 -27.87 8.76 11.94
C GLN A 40 -29.13 9.60 12.21
N LYS A 41 -29.10 10.55 13.16
CA LYS A 41 -30.22 11.47 13.42
C LYS A 41 -30.45 12.45 12.28
N ALA A 42 -29.38 12.94 11.66
CA ALA A 42 -29.46 13.94 10.58
C ALA A 42 -29.95 13.34 9.26
N TYR A 43 -29.48 12.15 8.90
CA TYR A 43 -29.70 11.56 7.58
C TYR A 43 -30.63 10.34 7.60
N GLY A 44 -30.99 9.83 8.79
CA GLY A 44 -31.90 8.70 8.93
C GLY A 44 -31.47 7.50 8.10
N ASP A 45 -32.39 6.99 7.28
CA ASP A 45 -32.18 5.81 6.45
C ASP A 45 -31.17 5.98 5.31
N ASP A 46 -30.82 7.23 4.97
CA ASP A 46 -29.86 7.53 3.91
C ASP A 46 -28.40 7.35 4.36
N PHE A 47 -28.16 7.37 5.68
CA PHE A 47 -26.86 7.04 6.24
C PHE A 47 -26.78 5.56 6.57
N ILE A 48 -25.84 4.87 5.94
CA ILE A 48 -25.69 3.42 6.05
C ILE A 48 -24.35 3.05 6.65
N CYS A 49 -24.37 2.04 7.51
CA CYS A 49 -23.18 1.36 8.01
C CYS A 49 -23.35 -0.14 7.76
N TYR A 50 -22.65 -0.66 6.76
CA TYR A 50 -22.57 -2.11 6.55
C TYR A 50 -21.41 -2.67 7.34
N VAL A 51 -21.65 -3.76 8.06
CA VAL A 51 -20.65 -4.46 8.86
C VAL A 51 -20.44 -5.85 8.28
N ALA A 52 -19.19 -6.20 8.02
CA ALA A 52 -18.78 -7.56 7.72
C ALA A 52 -18.47 -8.28 9.04
N TYR A 53 -19.17 -9.37 9.32
CA TYR A 53 -18.98 -10.18 10.52
C TYR A 53 -19.31 -11.65 10.27
N GLU A 54 -18.82 -12.55 11.12
CA GLU A 54 -19.14 -13.98 11.09
C GLU A 54 -20.43 -14.27 11.86
N ASN A 55 -21.38 -14.99 11.25
CA ASN A 55 -22.71 -15.16 11.81
C ASN A 55 -22.74 -15.91 13.14
N ASP A 56 -21.89 -16.92 13.32
CA ASP A 56 -21.92 -17.79 14.50
C ASP A 56 -21.18 -17.17 15.69
N THR A 57 -19.97 -16.66 15.44
CA THR A 57 -19.10 -16.11 16.48
C THR A 57 -19.35 -14.63 16.75
N LYS A 58 -20.08 -13.96 15.84
CA LYS A 58 -20.20 -12.49 15.80
C LYS A 58 -18.83 -11.79 15.68
N GLN A 59 -17.83 -12.47 15.12
CA GLN A 59 -16.52 -11.89 14.87
C GLN A 59 -16.64 -10.75 13.86
N PHE A 60 -16.27 -9.54 14.27
CA PHE A 60 -16.18 -8.38 13.37
C PHE A 60 -14.97 -8.51 12.43
N TYR A 61 -15.15 -8.19 11.15
CA TYR A 61 -14.06 -8.12 10.15
C TYR A 61 -13.81 -6.70 9.67
N GLY A 62 -14.85 -5.89 9.55
CA GLY A 62 -14.76 -4.55 8.97
C GLY A 62 -16.12 -3.89 8.74
N ASN A 63 -16.10 -2.67 8.24
CA ASN A 63 -17.30 -1.90 7.93
C ASN A 63 -17.10 -0.97 6.72
N ILE A 64 -18.20 -0.56 6.12
CA ILE A 64 -18.28 0.52 5.12
C ILE A 64 -19.37 1.49 5.57
N TRP A 65 -19.05 2.78 5.60
CA TRP A 65 -20.00 3.85 5.86
C TRP A 65 -20.31 4.57 4.56
N GLY A 66 -21.59 4.82 4.31
CA GLY A 66 -22.04 5.49 3.11
C GLY A 66 -23.20 6.44 3.38
N LEU A 67 -23.41 7.36 2.44
CA LEU A 67 -24.50 8.33 2.48
C LEU A 67 -25.15 8.46 1.11
N PHE A 68 -26.45 8.23 1.04
CA PHE A 68 -27.28 8.61 -0.09
C PHE A 68 -27.63 10.10 -0.01
N ASN A 69 -27.19 10.88 -0.98
CA ASN A 69 -27.51 12.29 -1.07
C ASN A 69 -28.69 12.48 -2.01
N ARG A 70 -29.75 13.08 -1.47
CA ARG A 70 -30.97 13.41 -2.21
C ARG A 70 -30.94 14.88 -2.65
N ASP A 71 -31.57 15.16 -3.78
CA ASP A 71 -31.84 16.53 -4.17
C ASP A 71 -33.04 17.12 -3.40
N LYS A 72 -33.37 18.37 -3.69
CA LYS A 72 -34.51 19.07 -3.08
C LYS A 72 -35.88 18.44 -3.37
N TYR A 73 -35.96 17.50 -4.31
CA TYR A 73 -37.18 16.77 -4.66
C TYR A 73 -37.22 15.37 -4.01
N GLY A 74 -36.19 14.99 -3.24
CA GLY A 74 -36.10 13.69 -2.57
C GLY A 74 -35.48 12.59 -3.41
N GLU A 75 -35.02 12.89 -4.63
CA GLU A 75 -34.42 11.91 -5.55
C GLU A 75 -32.95 11.68 -5.21
N ILE A 76 -32.53 10.42 -5.12
CA ILE A 76 -31.12 10.05 -4.88
C ILE A 76 -30.30 10.48 -6.10
N LYS A 77 -29.28 11.32 -5.88
CA LYS A 77 -28.35 11.78 -6.93
C LYS A 77 -26.95 11.22 -6.79
N LEU A 78 -26.54 10.90 -5.57
CA LEU A 78 -25.19 10.48 -5.29
C LEU A 78 -25.17 9.50 -4.11
N PHE A 79 -24.45 8.41 -4.26
CA PHE A 79 -24.03 7.58 -3.13
C PHE A 79 -22.54 7.82 -2.88
N SER A 80 -22.21 8.29 -1.68
CA SER A 80 -20.83 8.57 -1.27
C SER A 80 -20.39 7.56 -0.23
N ILE A 81 -19.24 6.91 -0.44
CA ILE A 81 -18.58 6.12 0.60
C ILE A 81 -17.75 7.07 1.46
N ALA A 82 -18.15 7.24 2.72
CA ALA A 82 -17.48 8.14 3.67
C ALA A 82 -16.24 7.47 4.28
N SER A 83 -16.33 6.19 4.62
CA SER A 83 -15.21 5.42 5.15
C SER A 83 -15.38 3.94 4.87
N PHE A 84 -14.26 3.22 4.81
CA PHE A 84 -14.26 1.76 4.93
C PHE A 84 -13.09 1.34 5.82
N PHE A 85 -13.28 0.26 6.56
CA PHE A 85 -12.29 -0.27 7.46
C PHE A 85 -12.35 -1.80 7.46
N VAL A 86 -11.19 -2.43 7.40
CA VAL A 86 -11.03 -3.86 7.64
C VAL A 86 -10.02 -4.00 8.77
N LEU A 87 -10.22 -4.91 9.72
CA LEU A 87 -9.25 -5.13 10.79
C LEU A 87 -7.91 -5.53 10.19
N PRO A 88 -6.77 -5.02 10.71
CA PRO A 88 -5.45 -5.30 10.17
C PRO A 88 -5.13 -6.78 9.98
N LEU A 89 -5.60 -7.66 10.88
CA LEU A 89 -5.39 -9.11 10.79
C LEU A 89 -6.03 -9.73 9.54
N TYR A 90 -7.11 -9.14 9.04
CA TYR A 90 -7.82 -9.57 7.83
C TYR A 90 -7.47 -8.69 6.62
N ARG A 91 -6.55 -7.74 6.78
CA ARG A 91 -5.89 -7.11 5.64
C ARG A 91 -4.79 -8.08 5.21
N ASP A 92 -4.86 -8.57 3.98
CA ASP A 92 -3.79 -9.39 3.45
C ASP A 92 -2.45 -8.66 3.48
N ILE A 93 -2.48 -7.32 3.36
CA ILE A 93 -1.31 -6.44 3.30
C ILE A 93 -1.58 -5.10 4.02
N PHE A 94 -0.61 -4.64 4.82
CA PHE A 94 -0.56 -3.27 5.35
C PHE A 94 0.74 -2.57 4.94
N LEU A 95 0.65 -1.27 4.66
CA LEU A 95 1.80 -0.46 4.25
C LEU A 95 2.17 0.51 5.37
N LYS A 96 3.46 0.61 5.68
CA LYS A 96 4.03 1.63 6.57
C LYS A 96 4.98 2.54 5.79
N LYS A 97 4.98 3.83 6.11
CA LYS A 97 6.08 4.72 5.71
C LYS A 97 7.34 4.31 6.47
N TYR A 98 8.51 4.63 5.90
CA TYR A 98 9.80 4.35 6.55
C TYR A 98 9.89 4.95 7.96
N SER A 99 9.24 6.10 8.19
CA SER A 99 9.22 6.80 9.49
C SER A 99 8.37 6.09 10.56
N GLN A 100 7.58 5.08 10.16
CA GLN A 100 6.73 4.27 11.04
C GLN A 100 7.32 2.87 11.29
N ILE A 101 8.58 2.65 10.88
CA ILE A 101 9.27 1.37 11.05
C ILE A 101 10.01 1.38 12.38
N ASP A 102 9.44 0.69 13.37
CA ASP A 102 10.02 0.56 14.70
C ASP A 102 11.12 -0.51 14.74
N ASN A 103 10.88 -1.65 14.08
CA ASN A 103 11.83 -2.75 13.99
C ASN A 103 12.38 -2.88 12.56
N TRP A 104 13.58 -2.34 12.35
CA TRP A 104 14.29 -2.42 11.08
C TRP A 104 14.83 -3.82 10.75
N GLU A 105 14.97 -4.70 11.74
CA GLU A 105 15.53 -6.04 11.51
C GLU A 105 14.67 -6.85 10.54
N ASN A 106 13.33 -6.73 10.64
CA ASN A 106 12.42 -7.40 9.72
C ASN A 106 12.61 -6.94 8.26
N VAL A 107 13.00 -5.68 8.05
CA VAL A 107 13.28 -5.13 6.71
C VAL A 107 14.62 -5.68 6.20
N PHE A 108 15.63 -5.77 7.08
CA PHE A 108 16.94 -6.31 6.74
C PHE A 108 16.89 -7.81 6.44
N GLU A 109 16.15 -8.58 7.25
CA GLU A 109 15.89 -10.00 6.99
C GLU A 109 15.22 -10.21 5.64
N TYR A 110 14.26 -9.35 5.29
CA TYR A 110 13.62 -9.40 3.98
C TYR A 110 14.61 -9.11 2.84
N ASP A 111 15.43 -8.06 2.97
CA ASP A 111 16.47 -7.70 1.98
C ASP A 111 17.47 -8.85 1.75
N ARG A 112 17.92 -9.49 2.83
CA ARG A 112 18.90 -10.58 2.78
C ARG A 112 18.43 -11.82 2.01
N LYS A 113 17.11 -11.99 1.81
CA LYS A 113 16.55 -13.03 0.92
C LYS A 113 16.97 -12.87 -0.53
N PHE A 114 17.31 -11.64 -0.94
CA PHE A 114 17.67 -11.29 -2.33
C PHE A 114 19.19 -11.29 -2.56
N THR A 115 19.98 -11.11 -1.50
CA THR A 115 21.45 -11.16 -1.54
C THR A 115 22.01 -12.51 -1.08
N THR A 116 21.16 -13.53 -0.88
CA THR A 116 21.50 -14.85 -0.32
C THR A 116 22.37 -14.80 0.94
N ASN A 117 22.08 -13.85 1.84
CA ASN A 117 22.90 -13.56 3.04
C ASN A 117 24.40 -13.30 2.74
N SER A 118 24.79 -13.12 1.48
CA SER A 118 26.18 -13.01 1.04
C SER A 118 26.70 -11.58 1.18
N VAL A 119 25.78 -10.61 1.24
CA VAL A 119 26.08 -9.19 1.45
C VAL A 119 25.11 -8.60 2.45
N ASP A 120 25.66 -8.00 3.52
CA ASP A 120 24.89 -7.20 4.47
C ASP A 120 24.81 -5.74 3.98
N ARG A 121 23.60 -5.32 3.59
CA ARG A 121 23.30 -3.96 3.15
C ARG A 121 22.47 -3.18 4.17
N SER A 122 22.32 -3.67 5.40
CA SER A 122 21.39 -3.12 6.40
C SER A 122 21.65 -1.64 6.69
N LYS A 123 22.94 -1.25 6.83
CA LYS A 123 23.34 0.15 7.03
C LYS A 123 22.95 1.04 5.83
N PHE A 124 23.22 0.57 4.62
CA PHE A 124 22.87 1.29 3.40
C PHE A 124 21.36 1.45 3.26
N LEU A 125 20.60 0.36 3.44
CA LEU A 125 19.16 0.35 3.31
C LEU A 125 18.49 1.30 4.30
N LYS A 126 18.93 1.29 5.56
CA LYS A 126 18.42 2.21 6.58
C LYS A 126 18.68 3.66 6.21
N LEU A 127 19.92 4.01 5.86
CA LEU A 127 20.28 5.37 5.47
C LEU A 127 19.52 5.85 4.24
N LEU A 128 19.33 4.97 3.25
CA LEU A 128 18.60 5.26 2.03
C LEU A 128 17.13 5.58 2.32
N PHE A 129 16.45 4.72 3.09
CA PHE A 129 15.03 4.92 3.40
C PHE A 129 14.77 6.11 4.31
N THR A 130 15.72 6.48 5.18
CA THR A 130 15.57 7.63 6.09
C THR A 130 15.93 8.97 5.47
N ARG A 131 16.19 9.04 4.16
CA ARG A 131 16.45 10.33 3.49
C ARG A 131 15.20 11.21 3.50
N ASN A 132 15.41 12.51 3.65
CA ASN A 132 14.33 13.49 3.67
C ASN A 132 13.67 13.71 2.29
N ASP A 133 14.34 13.31 1.22
CA ASP A 133 13.86 13.38 -0.17
C ASP A 133 13.33 12.04 -0.70
N GLY A 134 13.17 11.05 0.18
CA GLY A 134 12.73 9.69 -0.15
C GLY A 134 11.25 9.44 0.14
N TYR A 135 10.61 8.66 -0.73
CA TYR A 135 9.23 8.19 -0.60
C TYR A 135 9.22 6.68 -0.32
N GLY A 136 9.79 6.28 0.82
CA GLY A 136 9.89 4.88 1.23
C GLY A 136 8.58 4.28 1.76
N ARG A 137 8.28 3.04 1.36
CA ARG A 137 7.20 2.21 1.92
C ARG A 137 7.66 0.78 2.17
N VAL A 138 7.15 0.18 3.23
CA VAL A 138 7.32 -1.24 3.55
C VAL A 138 5.95 -1.88 3.66
N ALA A 139 5.76 -3.00 2.97
CA ALA A 139 4.57 -3.82 3.02
C ALA A 139 4.76 -4.97 4.01
N PHE A 140 3.73 -5.25 4.79
CA PHE A 140 3.68 -6.34 5.73
C PHE A 140 2.41 -7.16 5.52
N ASN A 141 2.45 -8.46 5.77
CA ASN A 141 1.26 -9.30 5.76
C ASN A 141 0.54 -9.32 7.12
N GLY A 142 -0.63 -9.97 7.21
CA GLY A 142 -1.40 -10.10 8.46
C GLY A 142 -0.62 -10.67 9.67
N ASN A 143 0.49 -11.39 9.44
CA ASN A 143 1.36 -11.92 10.50
C ASN A 143 2.44 -10.93 10.95
N GLY A 144 2.50 -9.72 10.37
CA GLY A 144 3.52 -8.71 10.67
C GLY A 144 4.88 -8.96 9.99
N ASN A 145 4.96 -9.89 9.04
CA ASN A 145 6.18 -10.14 8.28
C ASN A 145 6.28 -9.17 7.09
N VAL A 146 7.48 -8.67 6.81
CA VAL A 146 7.73 -7.88 5.59
C VAL A 146 7.57 -8.77 4.37
N VAL A 147 6.82 -8.28 3.38
CA VAL A 147 6.49 -8.96 2.12
C VAL A 147 6.77 -8.10 0.88
N GLY A 148 7.39 -6.93 1.09
CA GLY A 148 7.86 -6.05 0.04
C GLY A 148 8.25 -4.69 0.56
N PHE A 149 9.00 -3.93 -0.24
CA PHE A 149 9.24 -2.51 0.00
C PHE A 149 9.55 -1.79 -1.32
N ILE A 150 9.36 -0.48 -1.32
CA ILE A 150 9.75 0.41 -2.40
C ILE A 150 10.43 1.63 -1.81
N HIS A 151 11.42 2.14 -2.52
CA HIS A 151 11.96 3.47 -2.28
C HIS A 151 12.01 4.25 -3.59
N ILE A 152 11.51 5.48 -3.57
CA ILE A 152 11.59 6.41 -4.69
C ILE A 152 12.32 7.66 -4.19
N ARG A 153 13.28 8.17 -4.93
CA ARG A 153 14.02 9.39 -4.57
C ARG A 153 14.31 10.24 -5.79
N GLU A 154 14.55 11.52 -5.58
CA GLU A 154 15.08 12.40 -6.61
C GLU A 154 16.60 12.20 -6.72
N CYS A 155 17.07 11.78 -7.89
CA CYS A 155 18.51 11.56 -8.15
C CYS A 155 19.14 12.72 -8.92
N LEU A 156 18.36 13.37 -9.78
CA LEU A 156 18.70 14.61 -10.47
C LEU A 156 17.47 15.53 -10.41
N PRO A 157 17.61 16.85 -10.56
CA PRO A 157 16.48 17.76 -10.53
C PRO A 157 15.35 17.30 -11.46
N ASN A 158 14.14 17.13 -10.93
CA ASN A 158 12.93 16.64 -11.62
C ASN A 158 13.01 15.20 -12.17
N ASN A 159 13.98 14.39 -11.74
CA ASN A 159 14.15 13.00 -12.17
C ASN A 159 14.09 12.06 -10.94
N LEU A 160 13.08 11.21 -10.92
CA LEU A 160 12.92 10.19 -9.90
C LEU A 160 13.65 8.91 -10.28
N ASP A 161 14.17 8.24 -9.27
CA ASP A 161 14.74 6.90 -9.35
C ASP A 161 13.98 5.99 -8.38
N ILE A 162 13.43 4.89 -8.89
CA ILE A 162 12.80 3.85 -8.08
C ILE A 162 13.86 2.79 -7.79
N GLY A 163 14.19 2.62 -6.52
CA GLY A 163 15.12 1.61 -6.07
C GLY A 163 15.55 1.79 -4.61
N PRO A 164 15.58 0.71 -3.82
CA PRO A 164 15.21 -0.65 -4.22
C PRO A 164 13.69 -0.85 -4.23
N PHE A 165 13.21 -1.78 -5.04
CA PHE A 165 11.80 -2.14 -5.15
C PHE A 165 11.61 -3.65 -5.29
N TYR A 166 11.22 -4.30 -4.19
CA TYR A 166 11.04 -5.75 -4.10
C TYR A 166 9.65 -6.08 -3.55
N ALA A 167 9.06 -7.18 -4.00
CA ALA A 167 7.78 -7.65 -3.48
C ALA A 167 7.58 -9.14 -3.74
N ASP A 168 6.94 -9.83 -2.79
CA ASP A 168 6.66 -11.27 -2.88
C ASP A 168 5.59 -11.61 -3.94
N LYS A 169 4.74 -10.63 -4.30
CA LYS A 169 3.66 -10.75 -5.30
C LYS A 169 3.46 -9.44 -6.07
N GLN A 170 2.89 -9.54 -7.27
CA GLN A 170 2.64 -8.37 -8.13
C GLN A 170 1.63 -7.38 -7.53
N GLU A 171 0.61 -7.88 -6.83
CA GLU A 171 -0.40 -7.06 -6.16
C GLU A 171 0.25 -6.21 -5.05
N ILE A 172 1.23 -6.76 -4.33
CA ILE A 172 1.99 -6.05 -3.30
C ILE A 172 2.83 -4.95 -3.94
N ALA A 173 3.51 -5.26 -5.05
CA ALA A 173 4.28 -4.29 -5.81
C ALA A 173 3.41 -3.11 -6.28
N LYS A 174 2.22 -3.41 -6.80
CA LYS A 174 1.21 -2.42 -7.20
C LYS A 174 0.75 -1.55 -6.03
N CYS A 175 0.47 -2.12 -4.87
CA CYS A 175 0.10 -1.36 -3.67
C CYS A 175 1.22 -0.42 -3.23
N LEU A 176 2.46 -0.90 -3.20
CA LEU A 176 3.65 -0.12 -2.84
C LEU A 176 3.86 1.07 -3.79
N LEU A 177 3.86 0.81 -5.10
CA LEU A 177 4.04 1.83 -6.12
C LEU A 177 2.93 2.89 -6.09
N ASN A 178 1.66 2.47 -6.02
CA ASN A 178 0.53 3.40 -5.89
C ASN A 178 0.66 4.27 -4.65
N SER A 179 0.99 3.70 -3.49
CA SER A 179 1.11 4.46 -2.24
C SER A 179 2.21 5.53 -2.29
N ALA A 180 3.35 5.21 -2.92
CA ALA A 180 4.46 6.15 -3.07
C ALA A 180 4.14 7.26 -4.10
N ILE A 181 3.61 6.90 -5.27
CA ILE A 181 3.25 7.86 -6.32
C ILE A 181 2.10 8.78 -5.89
N LEU A 182 1.12 8.27 -5.14
CA LEU A 182 0.04 9.11 -4.59
C LEU A 182 0.59 10.17 -3.62
N GLU A 183 1.55 9.82 -2.76
CA GLU A 183 2.20 10.81 -1.89
C GLU A 183 2.93 11.88 -2.71
N ILE A 184 3.67 11.49 -3.75
CA ILE A 184 4.34 12.43 -4.66
C ILE A 184 3.32 13.37 -5.30
N LYS A 185 2.22 12.83 -5.85
CA LYS A 185 1.15 13.61 -6.46
C LYS A 185 0.52 14.60 -5.47
N LEU A 186 0.25 14.16 -4.25
CA LEU A 186 -0.34 15.00 -3.20
C LEU A 186 0.63 16.06 -2.68
N SER A 187 1.95 15.86 -2.80
CA SER A 187 2.94 16.87 -2.44
C SER A 187 2.98 18.09 -3.37
N GLY A 188 2.31 18.02 -4.53
CA GLY A 188 2.32 19.09 -5.53
C GLY A 188 3.59 19.18 -6.38
N LYS A 189 4.63 18.38 -6.07
CA LYS A 189 5.84 18.30 -6.88
C LYS A 189 5.56 17.70 -8.26
N ARG A 190 6.31 18.16 -9.27
CA ARG A 190 6.24 17.66 -10.64
C ARG A 190 7.59 17.10 -11.05
N TYR A 191 7.55 15.94 -11.69
CA TYR A 191 8.73 15.23 -12.18
C TYR A 191 8.55 14.97 -13.66
N SER A 192 9.64 15.04 -14.42
CA SER A 192 9.64 14.83 -15.87
C SER A 192 9.97 13.38 -16.26
N LEU A 193 10.67 12.67 -15.37
CA LEU A 193 11.16 11.32 -15.64
C LEU A 193 11.11 10.45 -14.38
N VAL A 194 10.83 9.18 -14.58
CA VAL A 194 10.98 8.11 -13.58
C VAL A 194 11.88 7.05 -14.17
N LEU A 195 12.96 6.73 -13.46
CA LEU A 195 13.95 5.73 -13.82
C LEU A 195 13.76 4.47 -12.98
N MET A 196 13.89 3.33 -13.63
CA MET A 196 13.87 2.00 -13.01
C MET A 196 15.01 1.16 -13.58
N LYS A 197 15.66 0.37 -12.74
CA LYS A 197 16.74 -0.55 -13.12
C LYS A 197 16.21 -1.96 -13.00
N ILE A 198 15.66 -2.47 -14.10
CA ILE A 198 14.89 -3.70 -14.16
C ILE A 198 15.78 -4.82 -14.71
N LEU A 199 15.65 -6.03 -14.18
CA LEU A 199 16.26 -7.22 -14.76
C LEU A 199 15.48 -7.60 -16.03
N SER A 200 16.18 -7.83 -17.13
CA SER A 200 15.58 -8.03 -18.46
C SER A 200 14.66 -9.25 -18.57
N ASN A 201 14.76 -10.20 -17.64
CA ASN A 201 13.89 -11.37 -17.58
C ASN A 201 12.71 -11.23 -16.60
N ASN A 202 12.58 -10.10 -15.90
CA ASN A 202 11.48 -9.90 -14.95
C ASN A 202 10.21 -9.39 -15.65
N SER A 203 9.45 -10.32 -16.23
CA SER A 203 8.16 -10.02 -16.87
C SER A 203 7.09 -9.48 -15.90
N ASN A 204 7.22 -9.71 -14.59
CA ASN A 204 6.26 -9.17 -13.61
C ASN A 204 6.41 -7.65 -13.50
N CYS A 205 7.63 -7.15 -13.57
CA CYS A 205 7.89 -5.72 -13.57
C CYS A 205 7.38 -5.07 -14.86
N GLU A 206 7.64 -5.67 -16.02
CA GLU A 206 7.16 -5.15 -17.30
C GLU A 206 5.63 -5.00 -17.31
N LYS A 207 4.89 -6.03 -16.90
CA LYS A 207 3.43 -5.99 -16.78
C LYS A 207 2.96 -4.89 -15.82
N LEU A 208 3.64 -4.72 -14.68
CA LEU A 208 3.30 -3.69 -13.71
C LEU A 208 3.47 -2.28 -14.31
N ILE A 209 4.59 -2.01 -14.99
CA ILE A 209 4.86 -0.68 -15.54
C ILE A 209 3.98 -0.41 -16.76
N GLU A 210 3.71 -1.43 -17.59
CA GLU A 210 2.75 -1.32 -18.69
C GLU A 210 1.36 -0.90 -18.17
N GLU A 211 0.87 -1.53 -17.10
CA GLU A 211 -0.40 -1.17 -16.46
C GLU A 211 -0.38 0.26 -15.91
N PHE A 212 0.69 0.67 -15.20
CA PHE A 212 0.77 2.00 -14.57
C PHE A 212 0.93 3.14 -15.58
N THR A 213 1.62 2.88 -16.68
CA THR A 213 1.97 3.90 -17.67
C THR A 213 1.03 3.90 -18.88
N ASN A 214 0.13 2.92 -18.96
CA ASN A 214 -0.67 2.62 -20.14
C ASN A 214 0.24 2.44 -21.39
N GLY A 215 1.28 1.63 -21.22
CA GLY A 215 2.27 1.30 -22.27
C GLY A 215 3.31 2.39 -22.58
N LYS A 216 3.35 3.50 -21.83
CA LYS A 216 4.32 4.60 -22.06
C LYS A 216 5.66 4.31 -21.38
N MET A 217 6.46 3.46 -22.01
CA MET A 217 7.80 3.08 -21.54
C MET A 217 8.86 3.34 -22.62
N VAL A 218 10.06 3.77 -22.21
CA VAL A 218 11.22 3.88 -23.08
C VAL A 218 12.36 3.05 -22.48
N TYR A 219 12.86 2.07 -23.24
CA TYR A 219 14.00 1.24 -22.85
C TYR A 219 15.28 1.91 -23.35
N ASN A 220 16.07 2.48 -22.45
CA ASN A 220 17.19 3.33 -22.88
C ASN A 220 18.56 2.64 -22.84
N GLU A 221 18.83 1.66 -21.97
CA GLU A 221 20.19 1.13 -21.82
C GLU A 221 20.19 -0.30 -21.28
N ASN A 222 21.07 -1.15 -21.81
CA ASN A 222 21.34 -2.49 -21.28
C ASN A 222 22.73 -2.50 -20.65
N MET A 223 22.81 -2.76 -19.34
CA MET A 223 24.05 -3.09 -18.66
C MET A 223 24.11 -4.59 -18.39
N TYR A 224 25.21 -5.23 -18.78
CA TYR A 224 25.47 -6.62 -18.43
C TYR A 224 26.15 -6.67 -17.07
N ALA A 225 25.61 -7.48 -16.15
CA ALA A 225 26.26 -7.73 -14.87
C ALA A 225 27.63 -8.39 -15.12
N LYS A 226 28.72 -7.70 -14.77
CA LYS A 226 30.09 -8.21 -14.89
C LYS A 226 30.58 -8.67 -13.53
N PHE A 227 30.32 -9.93 -13.17
CA PHE A 227 30.89 -10.56 -11.99
C PHE A 227 32.27 -11.15 -12.31
N THR A 228 33.25 -11.00 -11.41
CA THR A 228 34.64 -11.48 -11.63
C THR A 228 35.04 -12.70 -10.81
N LYS A 229 34.11 -13.43 -10.15
CA LYS A 229 34.44 -14.72 -9.52
C LYS A 229 33.27 -15.67 -9.27
N SER A 230 32.08 -15.15 -8.96
CA SER A 230 30.89 -15.93 -8.63
C SER A 230 29.63 -15.10 -8.84
N VAL A 231 28.53 -15.75 -9.22
CA VAL A 231 27.19 -15.13 -9.33
C VAL A 231 26.46 -15.31 -8.00
N ILE A 232 25.86 -14.23 -7.48
CA ILE A 232 24.97 -14.29 -6.31
C ILE A 232 23.61 -14.75 -6.82
N PRO A 233 23.05 -15.89 -6.36
CA PRO A 233 21.72 -16.30 -6.77
C PRO A 233 20.68 -15.29 -6.28
N THR A 234 19.86 -14.77 -7.18
CA THR A 234 18.87 -13.75 -6.85
C THR A 234 17.48 -14.21 -7.27
N LYS A 235 16.46 -13.84 -6.49
CA LYS A 235 15.05 -14.09 -6.83
C LYS A 235 14.55 -13.02 -7.80
N GLU A 236 15.06 -13.05 -9.02
CA GLU A 236 14.94 -11.99 -10.04
C GLU A 236 13.49 -11.55 -10.29
N MET A 237 12.55 -12.49 -10.33
CA MET A 237 11.11 -12.22 -10.55
C MET A 237 10.43 -11.41 -9.43
N LEU A 238 11.07 -11.29 -8.27
CA LEU A 238 10.61 -10.52 -7.11
C LEU A 238 11.30 -9.16 -7.00
N VAL A 239 12.26 -8.86 -7.90
CA VAL A 239 13.05 -7.63 -7.95
C VAL A 239 12.52 -6.73 -9.07
N TYR A 240 11.65 -5.78 -8.72
CA TYR A 240 11.03 -4.85 -9.67
C TYR A 240 11.97 -3.70 -10.04
N SER A 241 12.84 -3.27 -9.14
CA SER A 241 13.90 -2.31 -9.47
C SER A 241 15.05 -2.36 -8.49
N MET A 242 16.27 -2.27 -9.01
CA MET A 242 17.49 -2.15 -8.22
C MET A 242 17.83 -0.68 -7.92
N THR A 243 18.58 -0.44 -6.85
CA THR A 243 18.98 0.93 -6.48
C THR A 243 20.04 1.50 -7.41
N GLU A 244 21.08 0.72 -7.67
CA GLU A 244 22.26 1.08 -8.46
C GLU A 244 23.00 -0.19 -8.88
N TYR A 245 23.61 -0.22 -10.07
CA TYR A 245 24.17 -1.43 -10.69
C TYR A 245 25.35 -2.06 -9.91
N THR A 246 26.13 -1.24 -9.21
CA THR A 246 27.33 -1.66 -8.46
C THR A 246 26.99 -2.03 -7.01
N LEU A 247 26.05 -1.30 -6.40
CA LEU A 247 25.74 -1.42 -4.97
C LEU A 247 24.56 -2.34 -4.65
N SER A 248 23.83 -2.80 -5.67
CA SER A 248 22.67 -3.68 -5.44
C SER A 248 23.07 -5.12 -5.14
N HIS A 249 24.17 -5.64 -5.68
CA HIS A 249 24.62 -7.02 -5.42
C HIS A 249 23.51 -8.08 -5.63
N ILE A 250 22.64 -7.79 -6.60
CA ILE A 250 21.41 -8.48 -7.03
C ILE A 250 21.49 -8.54 -8.55
#